data_AF-A0A832ZP36-F1
#
_entry.id   AF-A0A832ZP36-F1
#
_cell.length_a   1.000
_cell.length_b   1.000
_cell.length_c   1.000
_cell.angle_alpha   90.00
_cell.angle_beta   90.00
_cell.angle_gamma   90.00
#
_symmetry.space_group_name_H-M   'P 1'
#
loop_
_entity.id
_entity.type
_entity.pdbx_description
1 polymer ?
#
loop_
_entity_poly.entity_id
_entity_poly.type
_entity_poly.pdbx_seq_one_letter_code
_entity_poly.pdbx_strand_id
1 'polypeptide(L)'
;MHPMLKNWRIRVLIAAVVLAAGVILVKGIQLGVDFSGGTVLVFMLDRPLSQEEMQQVVQIISKRVDGTGLSSVVVRGWGDQYIVVELSTTDPEEIEYIKETVLRQGIFEVVVDGNVVLTGDEIIGVKPAKYSPLTEGVRWELPFTLSPEGVKNFYTGIKGKCTPEGKCKYSFMYIDRPVGSTILIPKKVAEEENYLPSVPVLSDDRLIPLEEFIKNAGVRAYIVDGNFDPGVLLGSSGEVILHPELNYLVPFLKENNIPYKVVSPERGQSWV
;
A
#
# COMPACT_ATOMS: atom_id res chain seq x y z
N MET A 1 -2.94 42.10 -52.15
CA MET A 1 -2.10 41.01 -51.62
C MET A 1 -0.73 41.60 -51.29
N HIS A 2 -0.40 41.78 -50.00
CA HIS A 2 0.81 42.51 -49.58
C HIS A 2 2.08 41.88 -50.21
N PRO A 3 3.04 42.67 -50.74
CA PRO A 3 4.20 42.16 -51.48
C PRO A 3 5.09 41.21 -50.67
N MET A 4 4.99 41.25 -49.34
CA MET A 4 5.70 40.35 -48.43
C MET A 4 5.22 38.89 -48.46
N LEU A 5 3.95 38.62 -48.80
CA LEU A 5 3.39 37.26 -48.80
C LEU A 5 3.73 36.43 -50.06
N LYS A 6 4.31 37.06 -51.09
CA LYS A 6 4.72 36.36 -52.32
C LYS A 6 5.98 35.52 -52.11
N ASN A 7 6.88 35.97 -51.22
CA ASN A 7 8.12 35.27 -50.90
C ASN A 7 7.83 33.99 -50.11
N TRP A 8 8.22 32.83 -50.66
CA TRP A 8 7.97 31.52 -50.06
C TRP A 8 8.62 31.37 -48.67
N ARG A 9 9.78 32.02 -48.44
CA ARG A 9 10.47 32.03 -47.14
C ARG A 9 9.61 32.68 -46.05
N ILE A 10 8.91 33.76 -46.38
CA ILE A 10 8.05 34.49 -45.45
C ILE A 10 6.82 33.64 -45.08
N ARG A 11 6.25 32.90 -46.04
CA ARG A 11 5.12 31.99 -45.77
C ARG A 11 5.50 30.83 -44.85
N VAL A 12 6.70 30.26 -45.02
CA VAL A 12 7.21 29.21 -44.13
C VAL A 12 7.42 29.74 -42.70
N LEU A 13 7.98 30.95 -42.55
CA LEU A 13 8.17 31.57 -41.24
C LEU A 13 6.84 31.86 -40.54
N ILE A 14 5.85 32.40 -41.26
CA ILE A 14 4.51 32.64 -40.71
C ILE A 14 3.86 31.32 -40.28
N ALA A 15 3.94 30.27 -41.12
CA ALA A 15 3.41 28.96 -40.78
C ALA A 15 4.09 28.37 -39.54
N ALA A 16 5.42 28.50 -39.40
CA ALA A 16 6.16 28.03 -38.24
C ALA A 16 5.74 28.76 -36.95
N VAL A 17 5.55 30.09 -37.01
CA VAL A 17 5.09 30.89 -35.85
C VAL A 17 3.67 30.52 -35.45
N VAL A 18 2.76 30.37 -36.42
CA VAL A 18 1.37 29.95 -36.15
C VAL A 18 1.33 28.54 -35.56
N LEU A 19 2.16 27.62 -36.06
CA LEU A 19 2.26 26.25 -35.55
C LEU A 19 2.83 26.24 -34.13
N ALA A 20 3.88 27.01 -33.86
CA ALA A 20 4.44 27.15 -32.50
C ALA A 20 3.41 27.73 -31.52
N ALA A 21 2.69 28.79 -31.91
CA ALA A 21 1.63 29.38 -31.09
C ALA A 21 0.49 28.38 -30.83
N GLY A 22 0.08 27.63 -31.86
CA GLY A 22 -0.93 26.57 -31.73
C GLY A 22 -0.49 25.45 -30.77
N VAL A 23 0.78 25.03 -30.81
CA VAL A 23 1.33 24.04 -29.87
C VAL A 23 1.28 24.56 -28.44
N ILE A 24 1.69 25.81 -28.20
CA ILE A 24 1.67 26.42 -26.86
C ILE A 24 0.23 26.54 -26.33
N LEU A 25 -0.73 26.93 -27.18
CA LEU A 25 -2.15 27.04 -26.81
C LEU A 25 -2.77 25.68 -26.43
N VAL A 26 -2.40 24.60 -27.14
CA VAL A 26 -2.96 23.26 -26.87
C VAL A 26 -2.27 22.55 -25.70
N LYS A 27 -0.94 22.69 -25.58
CA LYS A 27 -0.16 21.97 -24.56
C LYS A 27 0.08 22.78 -23.27
N GLY A 28 -0.18 24.08 -23.29
CA GLY A 28 0.19 24.98 -22.21
C GLY A 28 1.70 25.27 -22.15
N ILE A 29 2.09 26.13 -21.23
CA ILE A 29 3.50 26.41 -20.89
C ILE A 29 3.85 25.55 -19.68
N GLN A 30 4.89 24.72 -19.77
CA GLN A 30 5.47 24.06 -18.60
C GLN A 30 6.21 25.11 -17.77
N LEU A 31 5.58 25.57 -16.70
CA LEU A 31 6.18 26.50 -15.75
C LEU A 31 7.25 25.76 -14.94
N GLY A 32 8.42 26.38 -14.77
CA GLY A 32 9.46 25.86 -13.89
C GLY A 32 9.03 25.88 -12.43
N VAL A 33 9.75 25.14 -11.58
CA VAL A 33 9.49 24.98 -10.14
C VAL A 33 9.30 26.32 -9.42
N ASP A 34 10.01 27.37 -9.83
CA ASP A 34 9.90 28.73 -9.25
C ASP A 34 8.51 29.38 -9.43
N PHE A 35 7.68 28.86 -10.34
CA PHE A 35 6.36 29.41 -10.68
C PHE A 35 5.19 28.44 -10.43
N SER A 36 5.47 27.15 -10.19
CA SER A 36 4.44 26.11 -9.99
C SER A 36 3.93 26.03 -8.54
N GLY A 37 4.59 26.70 -7.60
CA GLY A 37 4.32 26.54 -6.17
C GLY A 37 4.74 25.17 -5.67
N GLY A 38 4.83 25.01 -4.35
CA GLY A 38 5.18 23.75 -3.72
C GLY A 38 4.38 23.54 -2.44
N THR A 39 4.34 22.29 -1.99
CA THR A 39 3.64 21.89 -0.78
C THR A 39 4.67 21.48 0.28
N VAL A 40 4.52 21.97 1.50
CA VAL A 40 5.35 21.55 2.63
C VAL A 40 4.49 20.74 3.57
N LEU A 41 4.83 19.47 3.76
CA LEU A 41 4.22 18.58 4.73
C LEU A 41 5.14 18.47 5.94
N VAL A 42 4.58 18.62 7.15
CA VAL A 42 5.32 18.48 8.40
C VAL A 42 4.71 17.33 9.19
N PHE A 43 5.54 16.33 9.48
CA PHE A 43 5.17 15.16 10.26
C PHE A 43 5.84 15.23 11.63
N MET A 44 5.06 14.98 12.67
CA MET A 44 5.54 14.89 14.05
C MET A 44 5.74 13.42 14.40
N LEU A 45 6.89 13.09 14.96
CA LEU A 45 7.20 11.74 15.43
C LEU A 45 6.60 11.51 16.82
N ASP A 46 6.21 10.25 17.08
CA ASP A 46 5.63 9.83 18.35
C ASP A 46 6.57 10.05 19.55
N ARG A 47 7.88 10.01 19.29
CA ARG A 47 8.93 10.31 20.26
C ARG A 47 10.08 11.09 19.62
N PRO A 48 10.85 11.84 20.42
CA PRO A 48 12.14 12.37 19.99
C PRO A 48 13.10 11.23 19.59
N LEU A 49 13.92 11.50 18.57
CA LEU A 49 14.94 10.60 18.02
C LEU A 49 16.35 11.15 18.19
N SER A 50 17.36 10.27 18.23
CA SER A 50 18.76 10.69 18.09
C SER A 50 19.03 11.23 16.67
N GLN A 51 20.17 11.91 16.48
CA GLN A 51 20.56 12.37 15.14
C GLN A 51 20.74 11.22 14.16
N GLU A 52 21.32 10.11 14.60
CA GLU A 52 21.51 8.91 13.79
C GLU A 52 20.17 8.27 13.39
N GLU A 53 19.25 8.13 14.35
CA GLU A 53 17.89 7.64 14.08
C GLU A 53 17.15 8.55 13.10
N MET A 54 17.24 9.87 13.28
CA MET A 54 16.64 10.86 12.38
C MET A 54 17.19 10.74 10.94
N GLN A 55 18.50 10.58 10.79
CA GLN A 55 19.14 10.38 9.48
C GLN A 55 18.64 9.10 8.80
N GLN A 56 18.48 8.01 9.56
CA GLN A 56 17.93 6.76 9.02
C GLN A 56 16.48 6.94 8.56
N VAL A 57 15.64 7.59 9.36
CA VAL A 57 14.24 7.88 8.99
C VAL A 57 14.17 8.71 7.72
N VAL A 58 14.96 9.79 7.63
CA VAL A 58 15.03 10.63 6.42
C VAL A 58 15.44 9.81 5.20
N GLN A 59 16.45 8.95 5.31
CA GLN A 59 16.88 8.09 4.20
C GLN A 59 15.81 7.08 3.76
N ILE A 60 15.10 6.48 4.72
CA ILE A 60 14.03 5.53 4.43
C ILE A 60 12.88 6.23 3.70
N ILE A 61 12.42 7.37 4.22
CA ILE A 61 11.33 8.14 3.62
C ILE A 61 11.73 8.63 2.22
N SER A 62 12.94 9.18 2.07
CA SER A 62 13.47 9.63 0.76
C SER A 62 13.42 8.51 -0.28
N LYS A 63 13.91 7.31 0.06
CA LYS A 63 13.87 6.16 -0.85
C LYS A 63 12.46 5.74 -1.26
N ARG A 64 11.47 5.88 -0.37
CA ARG A 64 10.07 5.52 -0.65
C ARG A 64 9.43 6.49 -1.63
N VAL A 65 9.69 7.79 -1.46
CA VAL A 65 9.11 8.83 -2.33
C VAL A 65 9.85 8.93 -3.67
N ASP A 66 11.16 8.66 -3.71
CA ASP A 66 11.96 8.67 -4.94
C ASP A 66 11.49 7.62 -5.97
N GLY A 67 10.99 6.47 -5.51
CA GLY A 67 10.56 5.36 -6.37
C GLY A 67 9.26 5.62 -7.14
N THR A 68 8.58 6.73 -6.88
CA THR A 68 7.25 7.03 -7.43
C THR A 68 7.31 7.63 -8.83
N GLY A 69 8.47 8.15 -9.26
CA GLY A 69 8.62 8.84 -10.55
C GLY A 69 7.87 10.17 -10.64
N LEU A 70 7.31 10.63 -9.52
CA LEU A 70 6.56 11.88 -9.37
C LEU A 70 7.52 13.04 -9.03
N SER A 71 6.99 14.25 -8.87
CA SER A 71 7.72 15.53 -8.74
C SER A 71 8.90 15.48 -7.77
N SER A 72 9.88 16.39 -7.91
CA SER A 72 11.02 16.44 -6.99
C SER A 72 10.56 16.61 -5.53
N VAL A 73 10.87 15.58 -4.71
CA VAL A 73 10.60 15.55 -3.27
C VAL A 73 11.90 15.75 -2.51
N VAL A 74 11.89 16.60 -1.50
CA VAL A 74 13.01 16.79 -0.57
C VAL A 74 12.56 16.46 0.84
N VAL A 75 13.25 15.52 1.50
CA VAL A 75 12.96 15.11 2.87
C VAL A 75 14.06 15.58 3.79
N ARG A 76 13.70 16.22 4.92
CA ARG A 76 14.63 16.72 5.92
C ARG A 76 14.11 16.47 7.33
N GLY A 77 15.01 16.20 8.26
CA GLY A 77 14.70 16.25 9.69
C GLY A 77 14.75 17.70 10.20
N TRP A 78 13.83 18.07 11.09
CA TRP A 78 13.84 19.34 11.80
C TRP A 78 13.80 19.09 13.31
N GLY A 79 14.89 19.46 13.99
CA GLY A 79 15.09 19.10 15.40
C GLY A 79 15.23 17.58 15.59
N ASP A 80 14.71 17.10 16.70
CA ASP A 80 14.70 15.68 17.10
C ASP A 80 13.33 15.00 16.91
N GLN A 81 12.29 15.75 16.51
CA GLN A 81 10.92 15.23 16.50
C GLN A 81 10.09 15.53 15.24
N TYR A 82 10.64 16.26 14.26
CA TYR A 82 9.88 16.59 13.04
C TYR A 82 10.58 16.11 11.76
N ILE A 83 9.77 15.64 10.81
CA ILE A 83 10.17 15.37 9.42
C ILE A 83 9.43 16.37 8.53
N VAL A 84 10.19 17.09 7.70
CA VAL A 84 9.68 18.04 6.72
C VAL A 84 9.85 17.44 5.33
N VAL A 85 8.76 17.39 4.57
CA VAL A 85 8.73 16.91 3.19
C VAL A 85 8.28 18.05 2.29
N GLU A 86 9.20 18.53 1.46
CA GLU A 86 8.98 19.60 0.49
C GLU A 86 8.67 18.98 -0.87
N LEU A 87 7.51 19.29 -1.43
CA LEU A 87 7.00 18.79 -2.69
C LEU A 87 6.99 19.91 -3.72
N SER A 88 7.47 19.63 -4.92
CA SER A 88 7.41 20.57 -6.05
C SER A 88 6.09 20.48 -6.84
N THR A 89 5.01 20.09 -6.15
CA THR A 89 3.67 19.91 -6.72
C THR A 89 2.60 20.58 -5.86
N THR A 90 1.51 20.97 -6.51
CA THR A 90 0.28 21.49 -5.91
C THR A 90 -0.93 20.61 -6.21
N ASP A 91 -0.73 19.49 -6.92
CA ASP A 91 -1.79 18.53 -7.23
C ASP A 91 -2.24 17.80 -5.95
N PRO A 92 -3.51 17.95 -5.51
CA PRO A 92 -4.02 17.29 -4.32
C PRO A 92 -3.90 15.77 -4.34
N GLU A 93 -4.03 15.13 -5.50
CA GLU A 93 -3.94 13.67 -5.61
C GLU A 93 -2.50 13.19 -5.39
N GLU A 94 -1.52 13.90 -5.97
CA GLU A 94 -0.10 13.63 -5.79
C GLU A 94 0.34 13.87 -4.34
N ILE A 95 -0.14 14.97 -3.74
CA ILE A 95 0.14 15.31 -2.33
C ILE A 95 -0.38 14.22 -1.39
N GLU A 96 -1.62 13.77 -1.59
CA GLU A 96 -2.21 12.75 -0.73
C GLU A 96 -1.52 11.39 -0.91
N TYR A 97 -1.17 11.01 -2.15
CA TYR A 97 -0.41 9.79 -2.42
C TYR A 97 0.96 9.79 -1.71
N ILE A 98 1.70 10.91 -1.77
CA ILE A 98 2.99 11.04 -1.11
C ILE A 98 2.81 11.01 0.41
N LYS A 99 1.82 11.74 0.94
CA LYS A 99 1.49 11.73 2.37
C LYS A 99 1.19 10.32 2.87
N GLU A 100 0.36 9.55 2.17
CA GLU A 100 0.11 8.15 2.51
C GLU A 100 1.38 7.31 2.47
N THR A 101 2.22 7.50 1.45
CA THR A 101 3.49 6.77 1.29
C THR A 101 4.45 7.02 2.46
N VAL A 102 4.49 8.26 2.96
CA VAL A 102 5.30 8.63 4.14
C VAL A 102 4.73 8.05 5.43
N LEU A 103 3.40 8.06 5.61
CA LEU A 103 2.76 7.60 6.84
C LEU A 103 2.73 6.08 7.00
N ARG A 104 2.85 5.31 5.92
CA ARG A 104 2.91 3.84 6.00
C ARG A 104 4.20 3.38 6.68
N GLN A 105 4.08 2.47 7.64
CA GLN A 105 5.26 1.90 8.30
C GLN A 105 6.01 0.97 7.36
N GLY A 106 5.29 0.18 6.55
CA GLY A 106 5.88 -0.74 5.59
C GLY A 106 6.53 -1.96 6.24
N ILE A 107 5.96 -2.43 7.36
CA ILE A 107 6.46 -3.61 8.07
C ILE A 107 6.14 -4.85 7.23
N PHE A 108 7.17 -5.47 6.68
CA PHE A 108 7.05 -6.72 5.94
C PHE A 108 7.18 -7.92 6.86
N GLU A 109 6.22 -8.84 6.79
CA GLU A 109 6.22 -10.10 7.54
C GLU A 109 5.79 -11.26 6.62
N VAL A 110 6.43 -12.42 6.79
CA VAL A 110 5.92 -13.69 6.26
C VAL A 110 5.44 -14.54 7.41
N VAL A 111 4.21 -15.04 7.30
CA VAL A 111 3.54 -15.81 8.33
C VAL A 111 3.20 -17.21 7.80
N VAL A 112 3.51 -18.22 8.62
CA VAL A 112 3.17 -19.62 8.36
C VAL A 112 2.61 -20.24 9.64
N ASP A 113 1.40 -20.78 9.56
CA ASP A 113 0.64 -21.31 10.70
C ASP A 113 0.47 -20.32 11.85
N GLY A 114 0.23 -19.04 11.53
CA GLY A 114 0.07 -17.97 12.52
C GLY A 114 1.38 -17.49 13.16
N ASN A 115 2.53 -18.04 12.77
CA ASN A 115 3.83 -17.63 13.29
C ASN A 115 4.59 -16.79 12.26
N VAL A 116 5.18 -15.68 12.71
CA VAL A 116 6.10 -14.89 11.87
C VAL A 116 7.37 -15.72 11.67
N VAL A 117 7.72 -15.98 10.40
CA VAL A 117 8.88 -16.78 10.01
C VAL A 117 9.94 -15.98 9.26
N LEU A 118 9.59 -14.77 8.81
CA LEU A 118 10.52 -13.83 8.15
C LEU A 118 10.04 -12.40 8.37
N THR A 119 10.96 -11.48 8.58
CA THR A 119 10.70 -10.04 8.68
C THR A 119 11.53 -9.24 7.67
N GLY A 120 11.13 -7.99 7.41
CA GLY A 120 11.77 -7.14 6.41
C GLY A 120 13.25 -6.79 6.67
N ASP A 121 13.68 -6.76 7.93
CA ASP A 121 15.07 -6.54 8.36
C ASP A 121 16.01 -7.70 7.98
N GLU A 122 15.45 -8.88 7.71
CA GLU A 122 16.19 -10.04 7.24
C GLU A 122 16.42 -10.03 5.73
N ILE A 123 15.88 -9.04 4.99
CA ILE A 123 16.05 -8.86 3.56
C ILE A 123 17.25 -7.96 3.28
N ILE A 124 18.27 -8.50 2.60
CA ILE A 124 19.51 -7.78 2.25
C ILE A 124 19.55 -7.27 0.81
N GLY A 125 18.57 -7.64 -0.01
CA GLY A 125 18.48 -7.15 -1.38
C GLY A 125 17.18 -7.53 -2.06
N VAL A 126 16.64 -6.60 -2.85
CA VAL A 126 15.45 -6.82 -3.67
C VAL A 126 15.84 -6.58 -5.11
N LYS A 127 15.54 -7.54 -5.99
CA LYS A 127 15.75 -7.41 -7.44
C LYS A 127 14.52 -6.79 -8.08
N PRO A 128 14.65 -6.18 -9.27
CA PRO A 128 13.50 -5.70 -10.02
C PRO A 128 12.44 -6.78 -10.18
N ALA A 129 11.17 -6.36 -10.11
CA ALA A 129 10.05 -7.24 -10.35
C ALA A 129 10.18 -7.87 -11.75
N LYS A 130 9.89 -9.17 -11.82
CA LYS A 130 9.85 -9.94 -13.05
C LYS A 130 8.40 -10.27 -13.35
N TYR A 131 8.07 -10.39 -14.62
CA TYR A 131 6.78 -10.91 -15.04
C TYR A 131 6.99 -12.08 -16.00
N SER A 132 6.13 -13.09 -15.88
CA SER A 132 6.08 -14.24 -16.77
C SER A 132 4.66 -14.38 -17.32
N PRO A 133 4.47 -14.38 -18.65
CA PRO A 133 3.16 -14.64 -19.25
C PRO A 133 2.73 -16.08 -18.98
N LEU A 134 1.45 -16.29 -18.74
CA LEU A 134 0.84 -17.61 -18.56
C LEU A 134 -0.27 -17.81 -19.58
N THR A 135 -0.74 -19.06 -19.73
CA THR A 135 -1.86 -19.40 -20.62
C THR A 135 -3.08 -18.53 -20.31
N GLU A 136 -3.30 -18.24 -19.03
CA GLU A 136 -4.27 -17.26 -18.55
C GLU A 136 -3.58 -16.31 -17.57
N GLY A 137 -3.45 -15.04 -17.96
CA GLY A 137 -2.91 -13.98 -17.11
C GLY A 137 -1.39 -13.83 -17.10
N VAL A 138 -0.90 -13.11 -16.08
CA VAL A 138 0.51 -12.77 -15.89
C VAL A 138 0.89 -13.07 -14.45
N ARG A 139 2.05 -13.71 -14.26
CA ARG A 139 2.65 -13.86 -12.94
C ARG A 139 3.69 -12.78 -12.72
N TRP A 140 3.47 -11.95 -11.70
CA TRP A 140 4.49 -11.05 -11.17
C TRP A 140 5.27 -11.74 -10.07
N GLU A 141 6.59 -11.57 -10.07
CA GLU A 141 7.51 -12.12 -9.09
C GLU A 141 8.41 -10.99 -8.60
N LEU A 142 8.57 -10.85 -7.28
CA LEU A 142 9.49 -9.90 -6.67
C LEU A 142 10.62 -10.69 -5.97
N PRO A 143 11.77 -10.91 -6.62
CA PRO A 143 12.84 -11.71 -6.03
C PRO A 143 13.56 -10.89 -4.97
N PHE A 144 13.73 -11.45 -3.78
CA PHE A 144 14.55 -10.87 -2.71
C PHE A 144 15.57 -11.87 -2.17
N THR A 145 16.59 -11.36 -1.50
CA THR A 145 17.71 -12.11 -0.93
C THR A 145 17.70 -11.94 0.58
N LEU A 146 17.81 -13.05 1.30
CA LEU A 146 17.85 -13.07 2.75
C LEU A 146 19.27 -12.96 3.29
N SER A 147 19.42 -12.38 4.47
CA SER A 147 20.63 -12.47 5.26
C SER A 147 20.88 -13.93 5.68
N PRO A 148 22.13 -14.32 6.03
CA PRO A 148 22.40 -15.67 6.55
C PRO A 148 21.55 -16.04 7.77
N GLU A 149 21.26 -15.06 8.63
CA GLU A 149 20.39 -15.23 9.80
C GLU A 149 18.92 -15.39 9.38
N GLY A 150 18.44 -14.58 8.45
CA GLY A 150 17.10 -14.70 7.86
C GLY A 150 16.86 -16.06 7.21
N VAL A 151 17.84 -16.61 6.49
CA VAL A 151 17.76 -17.97 5.95
C VAL A 151 17.55 -19.00 7.05
N LYS A 152 18.30 -18.89 8.15
CA LYS A 152 18.21 -19.81 9.29
C LYS A 152 16.86 -19.68 10.01
N ASN A 153 16.40 -18.47 10.27
CA ASN A 153 15.13 -18.18 10.93
C ASN A 153 13.96 -18.68 10.09
N PHE A 154 13.95 -18.35 8.80
CA PHE A 154 12.95 -18.83 7.85
C PHE A 154 12.91 -20.36 7.78
N TYR A 155 14.07 -21.01 7.57
CA TYR A 155 14.15 -22.48 7.51
C TYR A 155 13.62 -23.14 8.79
N THR A 156 13.95 -22.59 9.95
CA THR A 156 13.49 -23.11 11.24
C THR A 156 11.99 -22.93 11.40
N GLY A 157 11.45 -21.76 11.02
CA GLY A 157 10.04 -21.42 11.13
C GLY A 157 9.12 -22.27 10.25
N ILE A 158 9.63 -22.77 9.12
CA ILE A 158 8.89 -23.62 8.17
C ILE A 158 9.18 -25.12 8.31
N LYS A 159 10.10 -25.52 9.19
CA LYS A 159 10.55 -26.92 9.32
C LYS A 159 9.37 -27.84 9.63
N GLY A 160 9.15 -28.85 8.78
CA GLY A 160 8.06 -29.82 8.91
C GLY A 160 6.67 -29.31 8.49
N LYS A 161 6.57 -28.06 8.04
CA LYS A 161 5.31 -27.43 7.57
C LYS A 161 5.18 -27.39 6.05
N CYS A 162 6.26 -27.70 5.34
CA CYS A 162 6.33 -27.63 3.88
C CYS A 162 6.85 -28.97 3.33
N THR A 163 6.50 -29.29 2.09
CA THR A 163 7.02 -30.48 1.43
C THR A 163 8.53 -30.40 1.25
N PRO A 164 9.24 -31.52 1.00
CA PRO A 164 10.68 -31.53 0.71
C PRO A 164 11.08 -30.61 -0.46
N GLU A 165 10.16 -30.35 -1.39
CA GLU A 165 10.31 -29.42 -2.52
C GLU A 165 10.05 -27.95 -2.13
N GLY A 166 9.84 -27.65 -0.86
CA GLY A 166 9.61 -26.30 -0.34
C GLY A 166 8.18 -25.78 -0.52
N LYS A 167 7.21 -26.63 -0.85
CA LYS A 167 5.81 -26.21 -0.99
C LYS A 167 5.13 -26.22 0.38
N CYS A 168 4.95 -25.04 0.95
CA CYS A 168 4.10 -24.85 2.11
C CYS A 168 2.64 -24.81 1.66
N LYS A 169 1.70 -25.38 2.43
CA LYS A 169 0.27 -25.36 2.07
C LYS A 169 -0.24 -23.93 1.94
N TYR A 170 0.10 -23.07 2.90
CA TYR A 170 -0.16 -21.64 2.87
C TYR A 170 1.05 -20.87 3.44
N SER A 171 1.45 -19.79 2.77
CA SER A 171 2.36 -18.79 3.32
C SER A 171 1.83 -17.41 2.98
N PHE A 172 1.63 -16.60 4.01
CA PHE A 172 1.04 -15.28 3.86
C PHE A 172 2.13 -14.22 3.98
N MET A 173 2.14 -13.28 3.06
CA MET A 173 3.07 -12.16 3.06
C MET A 173 2.26 -10.90 3.32
N TYR A 174 2.63 -10.15 4.34
CA TYR A 174 1.94 -8.94 4.74
C TYR A 174 2.87 -7.74 4.61
N ILE A 175 2.29 -6.61 4.22
CA ILE A 175 2.84 -5.29 4.49
C ILE A 175 1.86 -4.65 5.47
N ASP A 176 2.34 -4.24 6.63
CA ASP A 176 1.53 -3.67 7.72
C ASP A 176 0.38 -4.61 8.14
N ARG A 177 0.74 -5.82 8.60
CA ARG A 177 -0.22 -6.85 9.03
C ARG A 177 -1.18 -6.30 10.09
N PRO A 178 -2.50 -6.52 9.98
CA PRO A 178 -3.50 -5.88 10.85
C PRO A 178 -3.66 -6.57 12.22
N VAL A 179 -2.55 -6.86 12.90
CA VAL A 179 -2.52 -7.63 14.15
C VAL A 179 -3.40 -6.97 15.21
N GLY A 180 -4.24 -7.78 15.86
CA GLY A 180 -5.12 -7.30 16.94
C GLY A 180 -6.38 -6.57 16.49
N SER A 181 -6.54 -6.34 15.18
CA SER A 181 -7.82 -5.90 14.60
C SER A 181 -8.92 -6.95 14.81
N THR A 182 -10.16 -6.49 14.78
CA THR A 182 -11.35 -7.34 14.92
C THR A 182 -12.21 -7.20 13.67
N ILE A 183 -12.56 -8.32 13.03
CA ILE A 183 -13.40 -8.34 11.84
C ILE A 183 -14.79 -8.85 12.24
N LEU A 184 -15.82 -8.11 11.87
CA LEU A 184 -17.22 -8.47 12.06
C LEU A 184 -17.83 -8.88 10.72
N ILE A 185 -18.17 -10.16 10.61
CA ILE A 185 -18.65 -10.78 9.37
C ILE A 185 -20.12 -11.15 9.56
N PRO A 186 -21.07 -10.65 8.75
CA PRO A 186 -22.43 -11.15 8.78
C PRO A 186 -22.45 -12.65 8.51
N LYS A 187 -23.30 -13.39 9.22
CA LYS A 187 -23.44 -14.85 9.02
C LYS A 187 -23.58 -15.25 7.54
N LYS A 188 -24.40 -14.51 6.79
CA LYS A 188 -24.60 -14.76 5.36
C LYS A 188 -23.30 -14.65 4.55
N VAL A 189 -22.50 -13.61 4.80
CA VAL A 189 -21.21 -13.41 4.11
C VAL A 189 -20.23 -14.52 4.48
N ALA A 190 -20.15 -14.90 5.76
CA ALA A 190 -19.29 -15.99 6.20
C ALA A 190 -19.65 -17.35 5.58
N GLU A 191 -20.93 -17.58 5.27
CA GLU A 191 -21.41 -18.79 4.60
C GLU A 191 -21.15 -18.77 3.08
N GLU A 192 -21.19 -17.59 2.44
CA GLU A 192 -20.97 -17.42 1.00
C GLU A 192 -19.47 -17.31 0.63
N GLU A 193 -18.64 -16.70 1.49
CA GLU A 193 -17.22 -16.40 1.26
C GLU A 193 -16.29 -17.18 2.21
N ASN A 194 -16.49 -18.49 2.31
CA ASN A 194 -15.65 -19.35 3.16
C ASN A 194 -14.25 -19.65 2.57
N TYR A 195 -13.97 -19.18 1.35
CA TYR A 195 -12.67 -19.28 0.70
C TYR A 195 -12.28 -17.98 -0.02
N LEU A 196 -10.99 -17.63 0.08
CA LEU A 196 -10.38 -16.52 -0.63
C LEU A 196 -9.63 -17.01 -1.88
N PRO A 197 -9.70 -16.27 -3.01
CA PRO A 197 -8.88 -16.57 -4.16
C PRO A 197 -7.39 -16.27 -3.87
N SER A 198 -6.47 -17.19 -4.17
CA SER A 198 -5.04 -16.87 -4.12
C SER A 198 -4.64 -15.98 -5.31
N VAL A 199 -3.87 -14.92 -5.08
CA VAL A 199 -3.30 -14.09 -6.14
C VAL A 199 -1.83 -14.48 -6.39
N PRO A 200 -1.38 -14.64 -7.65
CA PRO A 200 -2.16 -14.58 -8.89
C PRO A 200 -3.04 -15.84 -9.04
N VAL A 201 -4.28 -15.62 -9.49
CA VAL A 201 -5.31 -16.64 -9.71
C VAL A 201 -4.89 -17.48 -10.92
N LEU A 202 -4.09 -18.53 -10.69
CA LEU A 202 -3.54 -19.36 -11.76
C LEU A 202 -4.15 -20.76 -11.83
N SER A 203 -5.07 -21.10 -10.92
CA SER A 203 -5.79 -22.38 -10.89
C SER A 203 -6.82 -22.41 -9.76
N ASP A 204 -7.95 -23.10 -9.97
CA ASP A 204 -9.05 -23.33 -9.01
C ASP A 204 -8.59 -24.01 -7.70
N ASP A 205 -7.48 -24.77 -7.73
CA ASP A 205 -6.94 -25.55 -6.60
C ASP A 205 -6.26 -24.71 -5.49
N ARG A 206 -6.39 -23.38 -5.50
CA ARG A 206 -5.70 -22.49 -4.55
C ARG A 206 -6.65 -21.58 -3.77
N LEU A 207 -7.87 -22.04 -3.57
CA LEU A 207 -8.77 -21.44 -2.60
C LEU A 207 -8.17 -21.54 -1.19
N ILE A 208 -8.04 -20.40 -0.52
CA ILE A 208 -7.53 -20.29 0.85
C ILE A 208 -8.73 -20.27 1.79
N PRO A 209 -8.88 -21.25 2.71
CA PRO A 209 -9.96 -21.21 3.69
C PRO A 209 -9.91 -19.90 4.48
N LEU A 210 -11.08 -19.29 4.69
CA LEU A 210 -11.21 -18.05 5.46
C LEU A 210 -10.56 -18.17 6.85
N GLU A 211 -10.71 -19.33 7.48
CA GLU A 211 -10.14 -19.63 8.79
C GLU A 211 -8.60 -19.63 8.81
N GLU A 212 -7.97 -20.05 7.71
CA GLU A 212 -6.51 -19.96 7.54
C GLU A 212 -6.07 -18.50 7.39
N PHE A 213 -6.80 -17.69 6.64
CA PHE A 213 -6.51 -16.27 6.53
C PHE A 213 -6.62 -15.56 7.88
N ILE A 214 -7.73 -15.77 8.61
CA ILE A 214 -7.95 -15.16 9.93
C ILE A 214 -6.81 -15.52 10.90
N LYS A 215 -6.44 -16.81 10.94
CA LYS A 215 -5.35 -17.30 11.78
C LYS A 215 -4.01 -16.64 11.45
N ASN A 216 -3.65 -16.56 10.17
CA ASN A 216 -2.35 -16.01 9.76
C ASN A 216 -2.30 -14.48 9.80
N ALA A 217 -3.44 -13.81 9.61
CA ALA A 217 -3.55 -12.36 9.73
C ALA A 217 -3.42 -11.89 11.20
N GLY A 218 -3.66 -12.78 12.17
CA GLY A 218 -3.61 -12.44 13.60
C GLY A 218 -4.78 -11.53 14.01
N VAL A 219 -5.92 -11.69 13.35
CA VAL A 219 -7.14 -10.93 13.57
C VAL A 219 -8.14 -11.76 14.37
N ARG A 220 -9.01 -11.08 15.12
CA ARG A 220 -10.17 -11.73 15.74
C ARG A 220 -11.35 -11.61 14.78
N ALA A 221 -11.96 -12.72 14.39
CA ALA A 221 -13.17 -12.69 13.57
C ALA A 221 -14.38 -13.10 14.41
N TYR A 222 -15.46 -12.33 14.32
CA TYR A 222 -16.75 -12.69 14.88
C TYR A 222 -17.78 -12.80 13.75
N ILE A 223 -18.46 -13.94 13.71
CA ILE A 223 -19.63 -14.13 12.87
C ILE A 223 -20.82 -13.51 13.61
N VAL A 224 -21.38 -12.46 13.03
CA VAL A 224 -22.49 -11.71 13.61
C VAL A 224 -23.80 -12.31 13.13
N ASP A 225 -24.56 -12.83 14.09
CA ASP A 225 -25.91 -13.34 13.93
C ASP A 225 -26.88 -12.68 14.94
N GLY A 226 -28.11 -13.20 15.06
CA GLY A 226 -29.13 -12.64 15.94
C GLY A 226 -28.82 -12.69 17.44
N ASN A 227 -27.79 -13.43 17.87
CA ASN A 227 -27.38 -13.57 19.27
C ASN A 227 -26.03 -12.89 19.57
N PHE A 228 -25.49 -12.12 18.62
CA PHE A 228 -24.21 -11.44 18.80
C PHE A 228 -24.29 -10.40 19.93
N ASP A 229 -23.42 -10.55 20.94
CA ASP A 229 -23.26 -9.58 22.03
C ASP A 229 -22.18 -8.55 21.67
N PRO A 230 -22.52 -7.26 21.46
CA PRO A 230 -21.55 -6.21 21.17
C PRO A 230 -20.50 -6.02 22.28
N GLY A 231 -20.78 -6.46 23.51
CA GLY A 231 -19.86 -6.37 24.65
C GLY A 231 -18.50 -7.03 24.41
N VAL A 232 -18.43 -8.04 23.52
CA VAL A 232 -17.16 -8.69 23.16
C VAL A 232 -16.16 -7.74 22.48
N LEU A 233 -16.65 -6.65 21.87
CA LEU A 233 -15.84 -5.66 21.15
C LEU A 233 -15.11 -4.71 22.09
N LEU A 234 -15.49 -4.64 23.36
CA LEU A 234 -14.78 -3.84 24.36
C LEU A 234 -13.35 -4.33 24.59
N GLY A 235 -13.07 -5.60 24.29
CA GLY A 235 -11.73 -6.19 24.33
C GLY A 235 -10.91 -5.96 23.06
N SER A 236 -11.42 -5.25 22.05
CA SER A 236 -10.71 -4.99 20.80
C SER A 236 -9.52 -4.06 21.04
N SER A 237 -8.32 -4.52 20.69
CA SER A 237 -7.05 -3.81 20.88
C SER A 237 -6.65 -2.97 19.66
N GLY A 238 -7.25 -3.26 18.51
CA GLY A 238 -7.07 -2.54 17.26
C GLY A 238 -8.41 -2.14 16.65
N GLU A 239 -8.39 -1.74 15.39
CA GLU A 239 -9.57 -1.31 14.65
C GLU A 239 -10.59 -2.45 14.47
N VAL A 240 -11.87 -2.11 14.61
CA VAL A 240 -13.00 -2.99 14.26
C VAL A 240 -13.39 -2.77 12.80
N ILE A 241 -13.17 -3.78 11.97
CA ILE A 241 -13.55 -3.80 10.56
C ILE A 241 -14.93 -4.45 10.45
N LEU A 242 -15.90 -3.77 9.87
CA LEU A 242 -17.26 -4.29 9.76
C LEU A 242 -17.86 -4.17 8.37
N HIS A 243 -18.66 -5.17 8.02
CA HIS A 243 -19.45 -5.17 6.79
C HIS A 243 -20.53 -4.08 6.87
N PRO A 244 -20.95 -3.45 5.75
CA PRO A 244 -21.93 -2.37 5.78
C PRO A 244 -23.30 -2.78 6.35
N GLU A 245 -23.66 -4.06 6.24
CA GLU A 245 -24.88 -4.61 6.88
C GLU A 245 -24.83 -4.51 8.42
N LEU A 246 -23.64 -4.41 9.01
CA LEU A 246 -23.43 -4.31 10.45
C LEU A 246 -23.32 -2.85 10.93
N ASN A 247 -23.65 -1.87 10.08
CA ASN A 247 -23.60 -0.45 10.42
C ASN A 247 -24.45 -0.07 11.64
N TYR A 248 -25.43 -0.90 12.02
CA TYR A 248 -26.20 -0.70 13.26
C TYR A 248 -25.34 -0.81 14.53
N LEU A 249 -24.14 -1.39 14.47
CA LEU A 249 -23.18 -1.44 15.57
C LEU A 249 -22.31 -0.18 15.69
N VAL A 250 -22.29 0.69 14.67
CA VAL A 250 -21.48 1.92 14.67
C VAL A 250 -21.79 2.85 15.85
N PRO A 251 -23.06 3.08 16.23
CA PRO A 251 -23.36 3.88 17.43
C PRO A 251 -22.69 3.34 18.70
N PHE A 252 -22.70 2.01 18.90
CA PHE A 252 -22.05 1.37 20.04
C PHE A 252 -20.53 1.56 20.01
N LEU A 253 -19.90 1.39 18.83
CA LEU A 253 -18.46 1.60 18.67
C LEU A 253 -18.05 3.04 18.97
N LYS A 254 -18.84 4.01 18.50
CA LYS A 254 -18.63 5.44 18.78
C LYS A 254 -18.78 5.77 20.25
N GLU A 255 -19.83 5.26 20.90
CA GLU A 255 -20.10 5.49 22.32
C GLU A 255 -18.96 4.98 23.22
N ASN A 256 -18.33 3.86 22.84
CA ASN A 256 -17.23 3.25 23.57
C ASN A 256 -15.84 3.67 23.08
N ASN A 257 -15.75 4.65 22.19
CA ASN A 257 -14.49 5.15 21.60
C ASN A 257 -13.62 4.04 20.98
N ILE A 258 -14.26 3.06 20.33
CA ILE A 258 -13.57 1.95 19.65
C ILE A 258 -13.29 2.38 18.21
N PRO A 259 -12.02 2.39 17.75
CA PRO A 259 -11.68 2.68 16.36
C PRO A 259 -12.35 1.68 15.42
N TYR A 260 -12.95 2.14 14.33
CA TYR A 260 -13.66 1.28 13.41
C TYR A 260 -13.57 1.74 11.96
N LYS A 261 -13.70 0.78 11.05
CA LYS A 261 -13.76 1.00 9.61
C LYS A 261 -14.85 0.16 8.98
N VAL A 262 -15.72 0.82 8.21
CA VAL A 262 -16.73 0.14 7.39
C VAL A 262 -16.12 -0.10 6.02
N VAL A 263 -16.01 -1.37 5.61
CA VAL A 263 -15.41 -1.75 4.32
C VAL A 263 -16.51 -2.27 3.40
N SER A 264 -16.62 -1.71 2.20
CA SER A 264 -17.49 -2.24 1.14
C SER A 264 -16.61 -2.82 0.04
N PRO A 265 -16.89 -4.04 -0.46
CA PRO A 265 -16.10 -4.61 -1.53
C PRO A 265 -16.40 -3.90 -2.85
N GLU A 266 -15.38 -3.80 -3.71
CA GLU A 266 -15.61 -3.41 -5.10
C GLU A 266 -16.33 -4.54 -5.85
N ARG A 267 -16.99 -4.20 -6.96
CA ARG A 267 -17.79 -5.17 -7.72
C ARG A 267 -16.91 -6.34 -8.20
N GLY A 268 -17.23 -7.55 -7.73
CA GLY A 268 -16.51 -8.78 -8.10
C GLY A 268 -15.31 -9.11 -7.22
N GLN A 269 -15.10 -8.39 -6.12
CA GLN A 269 -14.12 -8.74 -5.08
C GLN A 269 -14.81 -9.40 -3.89
N SER A 270 -14.07 -10.30 -3.22
CA SER A 270 -14.39 -10.80 -1.88
C SER A 270 -14.52 -9.62 -0.91
N TRP A 271 -15.45 -9.71 0.03
CA TRP A 271 -15.50 -8.74 1.14
C TRP A 271 -14.39 -8.99 2.17
N VAL A 272 -14.07 -10.26 2.41
CA VAL A 272 -12.98 -10.66 3.32
C VAL A 272 -11.62 -10.53 2.66
#